data_AF-A0A7T4YAK8-F1
#
_entry.id   AF-A0A7T4YAK8-F1
#
_cell.length_a   1.000
_cell.length_b   1.000
_cell.length_c   1.000
_cell.angle_alpha   90.00
_cell.angle_beta   90.00
_cell.angle_gamma   90.00
#
_symmetry.space_group_name_H-M   'P 1'
#
loop_
_entity.id
_entity.type
_entity.pdbx_description
1 polymer ?
#
loop_
_entity_poly.entity_id
_entity_poly.type
_entity_poly.pdbx_seq_one_letter_code
_entity_poly.pdbx_strand_id
1 'polypeptide(L)'
;MRVALLGALGRCHGAIDAAFVFGSLARGAAAPGSDVDVFIVGDIDFREVVRLFYPVEGTLGRDVNPVVLTARAWRTRVSERDPFLSDVLTRPKLFLIGSEHVLAELGGDQSRRGGPGSEAHPATSGCGQAKSR
;
A
#
# COMPACT_ATOMS: atom_id res chain seq x y z
N MET A 1 2.33 15.71 3.88
CA MET A 1 2.00 14.50 3.11
C MET A 1 2.29 13.20 3.86
N ARG A 2 3.57 12.80 4.05
CA ARG A 2 3.93 11.51 4.65
C ARG A 2 3.22 11.21 5.98
N VAL A 3 3.17 12.17 6.89
CA VAL A 3 2.51 12.02 8.21
C VAL A 3 1.00 11.76 8.08
N ALA A 4 0.32 12.43 7.14
CA ALA A 4 -1.12 12.25 6.93
C ALA A 4 -1.45 10.86 6.36
N LEU A 5 -0.66 10.40 5.38
CA LEU A 5 -0.80 9.06 4.80
C LEU A 5 -0.52 7.96 5.85
N LEU A 6 0.53 8.13 6.66
CA LEU A 6 0.84 7.21 7.75
C LEU A 6 -0.26 7.16 8.81
N GLY A 7 -0.81 8.32 9.18
CA GLY A 7 -1.90 8.39 10.15
C GLY A 7 -3.14 7.62 9.70
N ALA A 8 -3.48 7.68 8.41
CA ALA A 8 -4.59 6.91 7.84
C ALA A 8 -4.32 5.40 7.85
N LEU A 9 -3.11 4.97 7.47
CA LEU A 9 -2.74 3.56 7.43
C LEU A 9 -2.52 2.94 8.82
N GLY A 10 -2.33 3.76 9.86
CA GLY A 10 -2.06 3.28 11.22
C GLY A 10 -3.12 2.32 11.77
N ARG A 11 -4.38 2.44 11.33
CA ARG A 11 -5.47 1.52 11.76
C ARG A 11 -5.40 0.13 11.14
N CYS A 12 -4.66 -0.01 10.04
CA CYS A 12 -4.55 -1.25 9.27
C CYS A 12 -3.11 -1.74 9.15
N HIS A 13 -2.20 -1.24 9.99
CA HIS A 13 -0.77 -1.58 9.91
C HIS A 13 -0.50 -3.08 10.05
N GLY A 14 -1.36 -3.84 10.74
CA GLY A 14 -1.24 -5.31 10.84
C GLY A 14 -1.64 -6.07 9.57
N ALA A 15 -2.36 -5.44 8.65
CA ALA A 15 -2.81 -6.02 7.38
C ALA A 15 -1.95 -5.57 6.18
N ILE A 16 -0.97 -4.68 6.40
CA ILE A 16 -0.15 -4.08 5.35
C ILE A 16 1.29 -4.51 5.57
N ASP A 17 1.85 -5.26 4.62
CA ASP A 17 3.25 -5.69 4.64
C ASP A 17 4.18 -4.56 4.18
N ALA A 18 3.78 -3.83 3.13
CA ALA A 18 4.54 -2.71 2.60
C ALA A 18 3.61 -1.64 1.99
N ALA A 19 3.92 -0.37 2.18
CA ALA A 19 3.25 0.73 1.50
C ALA A 19 4.24 1.84 1.13
N PHE A 20 4.17 2.34 -0.08
CA PHE A 20 5.08 3.38 -0.57
C PHE A 20 4.41 4.28 -1.61
N VAL A 21 4.82 5.55 -1.62
CA VAL A 21 4.43 6.48 -2.68
C VAL A 21 5.36 6.28 -3.88
N PHE A 22 4.78 6.21 -5.08
CA PHE A 22 5.50 6.12 -6.34
C PHE A 22 5.04 7.22 -7.31
N GLY A 23 5.59 7.25 -8.52
CA GLY A 23 5.17 8.20 -9.56
C GLY A 23 5.84 9.57 -9.49
N SER A 24 5.16 10.60 -10.00
CA SER A 24 5.71 11.94 -10.22
C SER A 24 6.15 12.63 -8.93
N LEU A 25 5.46 12.35 -7.82
CA LEU A 25 5.80 12.86 -6.49
C LEU A 25 7.09 12.28 -5.94
N ALA A 26 7.31 10.98 -6.08
CA ALA A 26 8.55 10.35 -5.65
C ALA A 26 9.75 10.81 -6.49
N ARG A 27 9.52 11.23 -7.74
CA ARG A 27 10.53 11.80 -8.64
C ARG A 27 10.86 13.27 -8.36
N GLY A 28 10.14 13.94 -7.46
CA GLY A 28 10.28 15.39 -7.22
C GLY A 28 9.83 16.25 -8.43
N ALA A 29 9.19 15.64 -9.42
CA ALA A 29 8.68 16.28 -10.63
C ALA A 29 7.17 16.47 -10.58
N ALA A 30 6.58 16.44 -9.38
CA ALA A 30 5.15 16.63 -9.19
C ALA A 30 4.75 18.05 -9.58
N ALA A 31 3.82 18.15 -10.52
CA ALA A 31 3.19 19.43 -10.82
C ALA A 31 2.24 19.83 -9.66
N PRO A 32 1.92 21.12 -9.53
CA PRO A 32 0.77 21.56 -8.75
C PRO A 32 -0.48 20.84 -9.28
N GLY A 33 -1.18 20.10 -8.41
CA GLY A 33 -2.36 19.31 -8.79
C GLY A 33 -2.09 17.87 -9.26
N SER A 34 -0.84 17.39 -9.28
CA SER A 34 -0.59 15.96 -9.53
C SER A 34 -1.13 15.09 -8.39
N ASP A 35 -1.78 13.98 -8.77
CA ASP A 35 -2.29 12.95 -7.88
C ASP A 35 -1.15 12.24 -7.14
N VAL A 36 -1.49 11.63 -6.00
CA VAL A 36 -0.57 10.88 -5.17
C VAL A 36 -0.78 9.39 -5.39
N ASP A 37 0.07 8.77 -6.20
CA ASP A 37 0.05 7.32 -6.40
C ASP A 37 0.68 6.59 -5.21
N VAL A 38 -0.12 5.76 -4.53
CA VAL A 38 0.32 4.99 -3.35
C VAL A 38 0.20 3.51 -3.66
N PHE A 39 1.30 2.78 -3.57
CA PHE A 39 1.29 1.34 -3.70
C PHE A 39 1.18 0.70 -2.33
N ILE A 40 0.32 -0.31 -2.19
CA ILE A 40 0.11 -1.06 -0.96
C ILE A 40 0.18 -2.55 -1.28
N VAL A 41 1.00 -3.26 -0.53
CA VAL A 41 1.08 -4.72 -0.53
C VAL A 41 0.62 -5.23 0.83
N GLY A 42 -0.43 -6.04 0.84
CA GLY A 42 -1.00 -6.58 2.08
C GLY A 42 -2.34 -7.27 1.89
N ASP A 43 -2.90 -7.76 2.99
CA ASP A 43 -4.23 -8.37 3.06
C ASP A 43 -5.28 -7.32 3.44
N ILE A 44 -5.42 -6.31 2.59
CA ILE A 44 -6.38 -5.21 2.77
C ILE A 44 -7.17 -5.00 1.48
N ASP A 45 -8.46 -4.71 1.63
CA ASP A 45 -9.31 -4.39 0.50
C ASP A 45 -9.08 -2.98 -0.03
N PHE A 46 -9.09 -2.82 -1.35
CA PHE A 46 -9.02 -1.53 -2.03
C PHE A 46 -10.05 -0.53 -1.49
N ARG A 47 -11.29 -0.98 -1.21
CA ARG A 47 -12.36 -0.13 -0.67
C ARG A 47 -12.04 0.41 0.71
N GLU A 48 -11.36 -0.35 1.55
CA GLU A 48 -10.96 0.08 2.89
C GLU A 48 -9.86 1.14 2.78
N VAL A 49 -8.86 0.90 1.93
CA VAL A 49 -7.79 1.88 1.66
C VAL A 49 -8.34 3.21 1.16
N VAL A 50 -9.25 3.20 0.17
CA VAL A 50 -9.87 4.43 -0.35
C VAL A 50 -10.63 5.18 0.76
N ARG A 51 -11.36 4.48 1.64
CA ARG A 51 -12.04 5.11 2.78
C ARG A 51 -11.06 5.77 3.75
N LEU A 52 -9.90 5.17 3.99
CA LEU A 52 -8.85 5.72 4.85
C LEU A 52 -8.18 6.94 4.22
N PHE A 53 -8.03 6.96 2.89
CA PHE A 53 -7.40 8.06 2.17
C PHE A 53 -8.33 9.23 1.85
N TYR A 54 -9.64 9.02 1.77
CA TYR A 54 -10.62 10.10 1.54
C TYR A 54 -10.45 11.35 2.44
N PRO A 55 -10.32 11.23 3.79
CA PRO A 55 -10.06 12.41 4.64
C PRO A 55 -8.65 12.99 4.44
N VAL A 56 -7.69 12.18 3.98
CA VAL A 56 -6.32 12.62 3.67
C VAL A 56 -6.30 13.43 2.38
N GLU A 57 -7.05 13.05 1.35
CA GLU A 57 -7.19 13.80 0.08
C GLU A 57 -7.64 15.23 0.34
N GLY A 58 -8.68 15.42 1.16
CA GLY A 58 -9.16 16.75 1.56
C GLY A 58 -8.11 17.57 2.33
N THR A 59 -7.23 16.90 3.08
CA THR A 59 -6.13 17.56 3.80
C THR A 59 -4.96 17.93 2.87
N LEU A 60 -4.70 17.10 1.86
CA LEU A 60 -3.61 17.30 0.90
C LEU A 60 -4.01 18.24 -0.25
N GLY A 61 -5.31 18.41 -0.49
CA GLY A 61 -5.83 19.12 -1.66
C GLY A 61 -5.46 18.44 -2.98
N ARG A 62 -5.32 17.10 -2.95
CA ARG A 62 -4.88 16.25 -4.07
C ARG A 62 -5.56 14.90 -3.95
N ASP A 63 -5.89 14.30 -5.09
CA ASP A 63 -6.43 12.95 -5.14
C ASP A 63 -5.34 11.93 -4.81
N VAL A 64 -5.69 10.88 -4.09
CA VAL A 64 -4.80 9.80 -3.71
C VAL A 64 -5.26 8.56 -4.47
N ASN A 65 -4.38 8.03 -5.32
CA ASN A 65 -4.66 6.87 -6.14
C ASN A 65 -3.99 5.63 -5.54
N PRO A 66 -4.68 4.84 -4.70
CA PRO A 66 -4.11 3.63 -4.14
C PRO A 66 -4.09 2.48 -5.16
N VAL A 67 -2.96 1.80 -5.29
CA VAL A 67 -2.86 0.50 -5.94
C VAL A 67 -2.65 -0.55 -4.86
N VAL A 68 -3.63 -1.43 -4.70
CA VAL A 68 -3.60 -2.48 -3.66
C VAL A 68 -3.36 -3.83 -4.31
N LEU A 69 -2.32 -4.52 -3.87
CA LEU A 69 -2.02 -5.90 -4.25
C LEU A 69 -1.85 -6.77 -3.02
N THR A 70 -2.28 -8.02 -3.10
CA THR A 70 -1.91 -9.02 -2.10
C THR A 70 -0.46 -9.45 -2.28
N ALA A 71 0.18 -9.95 -1.22
CA ALA A 71 1.52 -10.53 -1.31
C ALA A 71 1.60 -11.64 -2.39
N ARG A 72 0.52 -12.41 -2.57
CA ARG A 72 0.42 -13.43 -3.63
C ARG A 72 0.40 -12.80 -5.02
N ALA A 73 -0.44 -11.80 -5.26
CA ALA A 73 -0.54 -11.12 -6.55
C ALA A 73 0.77 -10.39 -6.90
N TRP A 74 1.42 -9.79 -5.91
CA TRP A 74 2.74 -9.19 -6.03
C TRP A 74 3.77 -10.20 -6.55
N ARG A 75 3.92 -11.36 -5.89
CA ARG A 75 4.84 -12.43 -6.32
C ARG A 75 4.59 -12.90 -7.74
N THR A 76 3.33 -13.15 -8.07
CA THR A 76 2.95 -13.61 -9.41
C THR A 76 3.35 -12.58 -10.45
N ARG A 77 2.97 -11.31 -10.28
CA ARG A 77 3.28 -10.25 -11.24
C ARG A 77 4.77 -9.92 -11.35
N VAL A 78 5.51 -9.99 -10.24
CA VAL A 78 6.98 -9.84 -10.26
C VAL A 78 7.62 -11.00 -11.05
N SER A 79 7.15 -12.23 -10.82
CA SER A 79 7.63 -13.42 -11.51
C SER A 79 7.30 -13.40 -13.01
N GLU A 80 6.14 -12.86 -13.37
CA GLU A 80 5.69 -12.63 -14.75
C GLU A 80 6.39 -11.44 -15.43
N ARG A 81 7.26 -10.70 -14.70
CA ARG A 81 7.92 -9.48 -15.18
C ARG A 81 6.92 -8.46 -15.72
N ASP A 82 5.84 -8.26 -14.97
CA ASP A 82 4.81 -7.28 -15.30
C ASP A 82 5.45 -5.89 -15.59
N PRO A 83 5.15 -5.27 -16.75
CA PRO A 83 5.78 -4.01 -17.16
C PRO A 83 5.52 -2.88 -16.17
N PHE A 84 4.34 -2.87 -15.54
CA PHE A 84 3.97 -1.86 -14.56
C PHE A 84 4.75 -2.04 -13.26
N LEU A 85 4.86 -3.27 -12.73
CA LEU A 85 5.70 -3.51 -11.55
C LEU A 85 7.18 -3.24 -11.82
N SER A 86 7.67 -3.57 -13.01
CA SER A 86 9.06 -3.28 -13.41
C SER A 86 9.34 -1.77 -13.40
N ASP A 87 8.41 -0.97 -13.90
CA ASP A 87 8.48 0.48 -13.88
C ASP A 87 8.37 1.05 -12.44
N VAL A 88 7.46 0.52 -11.62
CA VAL A 88 7.32 0.90 -10.21
C VAL A 88 8.59 0.59 -9.40
N LEU A 89 9.21 -0.57 -9.64
CA LEU A 89 10.41 -1.01 -8.94
C LEU A 89 11.67 -0.22 -9.33
N THR A 90 11.74 0.29 -10.56
CA THR A 90 12.88 1.09 -11.05
C THR A 90 12.77 2.57 -10.68
N ARG A 91 11.57 3.05 -10.36
CA ARG A 91 11.35 4.44 -9.95
C ARG A 91 11.73 4.68 -8.48
N PRO A 92 12.12 5.92 -8.12
CA PRO A 92 12.26 6.32 -6.72
C PRO A 92 10.96 6.02 -5.96
N LYS A 93 11.09 5.47 -4.75
CA LYS A 93 9.98 5.07 -3.88
C LYS A 93 10.11 5.75 -2.53
N LEU A 94 9.03 6.34 -2.04
CA LEU A 94 8.98 6.88 -0.69
C LEU A 94 8.20 5.92 0.21
N PHE A 95 8.94 5.09 0.95
CA PHE A 95 8.33 4.12 1.85
C PHE A 95 7.59 4.81 3.00
N LEU A 96 6.31 4.45 3.13
CA LEU A 96 5.46 4.78 4.26
C LEU A 96 5.57 3.66 5.30
N ILE A 97 5.21 2.44 4.92
CA ILE A 97 5.27 1.23 5.76
C ILE A 97 6.23 0.23 5.12
N GLY A 98 7.04 -0.44 5.94
CA GLY A 98 8.05 -1.39 5.49
C GLY A 98 9.28 -0.71 4.88
N SER A 99 10.00 -1.43 4.03
CA SER A 99 11.22 -0.97 3.36
C SER A 99 11.39 -1.65 2.00
N GLU A 100 12.38 -1.19 1.22
CA GLU A 100 12.74 -1.84 -0.04
C GLU A 100 13.16 -3.30 0.16
N HIS A 101 13.78 -3.61 1.30
CA HIS A 101 14.14 -4.98 1.65
C HIS A 101 12.90 -5.87 1.83
N VAL A 102 11.90 -5.41 2.59
CA VAL A 102 10.63 -6.13 2.76
C VAL A 102 9.92 -6.33 1.42
N LEU A 103 9.90 -5.30 0.58
CA LEU A 103 9.29 -5.38 -0.75
C LEU A 103 10.00 -6.41 -1.66
N ALA A 104 11.34 -6.45 -1.60
CA ALA A 104 12.14 -7.43 -2.33
C ALA A 104 11.92 -8.85 -1.81
N GLU A 105 11.86 -9.05 -0.49
CA GLU A 105 11.52 -10.34 0.13
C GLU A 105 10.13 -10.81 -0.30
N LEU A 106 9.15 -9.91 -0.35
CA LEU A 106 7.81 -10.24 -0.82
C LEU A 106 7.81 -10.71 -2.26
N GLY A 107 8.67 -10.17 -3.13
CA GLY A 107 8.77 -10.54 -4.56
C GLY A 107 9.70 -11.72 -4.86
N GLY A 108 10.56 -12.12 -3.92
CA GLY A 108 11.48 -13.24 -4.04
C GLY A 108 10.85 -14.59 -3.70
N ASP A 109 11.46 -15.67 -4.20
CA ASP A 109 11.05 -17.05 -3.90
C ASP A 109 11.22 -17.35 -2.40
N GLN A 110 10.10 -17.60 -1.71
CA GLN A 110 10.02 -17.81 -0.27
C GLN A 110 10.35 -19.26 0.11
N SER A 111 11.47 -19.80 -0.37
CA SER A 111 11.94 -21.13 0.07
C SER A 111 12.44 -21.16 1.54
N ARG A 112 12.36 -20.05 2.32
CA ARG A 112 12.80 -20.02 3.73
C ARG A 112 11.93 -19.23 4.72
N ARG A 113 10.61 -19.35 4.65
CA ARG A 113 9.76 -19.20 5.85
C ARG A 113 8.60 -20.21 5.85
N GLY A 114 8.85 -21.39 6.42
CA GLY A 114 7.81 -22.08 7.20
C GLY A 114 7.82 -21.50 8.61
N GLY A 115 6.74 -21.35 9.37
CA GLY A 115 5.28 -21.57 9.22
C GLY A 115 4.64 -20.89 10.44
N PRO A 116 3.57 -21.40 11.09
CA PRO A 116 2.31 -21.96 10.60
C PRO A 116 1.13 -20.97 10.83
N GLY A 117 -0.06 -21.27 10.31
CA GLY A 117 -1.29 -20.54 10.72
C GLY A 117 -2.26 -20.23 9.60
N SER A 118 -2.64 -21.23 8.81
CA SER A 118 -3.96 -21.20 8.17
C SER A 118 -4.99 -21.45 9.27
N GLU A 119 -5.45 -20.40 9.93
CA GLU A 119 -6.76 -20.41 10.60
C GLU A 119 -7.66 -19.43 9.88
N ALA A 120 -8.83 -19.92 9.53
CA ALA A 120 -9.84 -19.23 8.76
C ALA A 120 -10.32 -17.98 9.52
N HIS A 121 -10.29 -16.82 8.87
CA HIS A 121 -11.00 -15.65 9.38
C HIS A 121 -12.28 -15.48 8.57
N PRO A 122 -13.46 -15.61 9.20
CA PRO A 122 -14.72 -15.26 8.56
C PRO A 122 -14.72 -13.76 8.27
N ALA A 123 -15.25 -13.39 7.12
CA ALA A 123 -15.50 -12.01 6.74
C ALA A 123 -16.46 -11.34 7.74
N THR A 124 -15.96 -10.72 8.80
CA THR A 124 -16.75 -9.83 9.67
C THR A 124 -15.85 -8.88 10.46
N SER A 125 -15.93 -7.59 10.14
CA SER A 125 -16.15 -6.46 11.07
C SER A 125 -15.51 -5.21 10.48
N GLY A 126 -16.36 -4.36 9.90
CA GLY A 126 -15.94 -3.03 9.44
C GLY A 126 -15.30 -2.24 10.58
N CYS A 127 -14.26 -1.47 10.24
CA CYS A 127 -13.69 -0.47 11.12
C CYS A 127 -14.82 0.42 11.65
N GLY A 128 -15.11 0.27 12.94
CA GLY A 128 -16.26 0.88 13.60
C GLY A 128 -16.29 2.40 13.48
N GLN A 129 -17.48 2.91 13.18
CA GLN A 129 -17.82 4.32 13.27
C GLN A 129 -17.69 4.77 14.73
N ALA A 130 -16.66 5.57 15.03
CA ALA A 130 -16.67 6.41 16.22
C ALA A 130 -17.59 7.61 15.92
N LYS A 131 -18.83 7.52 16.43
CA LYS A 131 -19.82 8.59 16.42
C LYS A 131 -19.34 9.67 17.40
N SER A 132 -19.02 10.87 16.91
CA SER A 132 -18.85 12.04 17.75
C SER A 132 -20.21 12.75 17.83
N ARG A 133 -20.76 12.83 19.04
CA ARG A 133 -21.84 13.75 19.44
C ARG A 133 -21.30 14.64 20.54
#